data_AF-A0A1X7RVC6-F1
#
_entry.id   AF-A0A1X7RVC6-F1
#
_cell.length_a   1.000
_cell.length_b   1.000
_cell.length_c   1.000
_cell.angle_alpha   90.00
_cell.angle_beta   90.00
_cell.angle_gamma   90.00
#
_symmetry.space_group_name_H-M   'P 1'
#
loop_
_entity.id
_entity.type
_entity.pdbx_description
1 polymer ?
#
loop_
_entity_poly.entity_id
_entity_poly.type
_entity_poly.pdbx_seq_one_letter_code
_entity_poly.pdbx_strand_id
1 'polypeptide(L)'
;MQSFFNLLLAVPAALGLPESTTTGSSQLFLLRYALPLAQRPNTHTASAASFAFDGDDDLVNLIANIASIRSVEPDTTVYASAPVINQRALVEQSPAEYGLVRISRRTTGGSTYTYDESAGAGSTVYVIDTGVNTAHEDFGGRAVVGASFVLLEPKTDLNGHGTHCSGTVAGSTYGVAKKANIIGVKVLGALGTGLNSGVLAGIDWAINDARQKGRTARSVISMSLGGGFSQTTNDAVAAAVDAGVFTVVAAGNDGADASQTSPASEPFVFTVGATDRNDNRASFSNFGPVVDIFAPGVNITR
;
A
#
# COMPACT_ATOMS: atom_id res chain seq x y z
N MET A 1 33.45 24.08 -22.11
CA MET A 1 33.76 23.49 -20.79
C MET A 1 35.07 24.03 -20.20
N GLN A 2 35.40 25.31 -20.45
CA GLN A 2 36.60 25.98 -19.90
C GLN A 2 36.32 27.45 -19.50
N SER A 3 35.08 27.94 -19.67
CA SER A 3 34.66 29.27 -19.19
C SER A 3 33.83 29.23 -17.89
N PHE A 4 33.51 28.04 -17.37
CA PHE A 4 32.76 27.86 -16.12
C PHE A 4 33.65 27.86 -14.87
N PHE A 5 34.96 27.59 -15.03
CA PHE A 5 35.92 27.57 -13.93
C PHE A 5 36.49 28.96 -13.58
N ASN A 6 36.45 29.93 -14.50
CA ASN A 6 36.99 31.27 -14.26
C ASN A 6 36.05 32.20 -13.50
N LEU A 7 34.78 31.82 -13.28
CA LEU A 7 33.85 32.62 -12.49
C LEU A 7 33.96 32.31 -10.97
N LEU A 8 34.49 31.14 -10.60
CA LEU A 8 34.60 30.72 -9.19
C LEU A 8 35.86 31.24 -8.46
N LEU A 9 36.81 31.85 -9.19
CA LEU A 9 38.04 32.43 -8.60
C LEU A 9 38.04 33.97 -8.57
N ALA A 10 37.00 34.63 -9.06
CA ALA A 10 36.97 36.09 -9.22
C ALA A 10 36.08 36.83 -8.20
N VAL A 11 35.52 36.14 -7.21
CA VAL A 11 34.64 36.77 -6.21
C VAL A 11 35.36 37.22 -4.92
N PRO A 12 36.54 36.68 -4.52
CA PRO A 12 37.27 37.25 -3.38
C PRO A 12 38.17 38.45 -3.72
N ALA A 13 38.37 38.80 -5.01
CA ALA A 13 39.37 39.79 -5.41
C ALA A 13 38.80 41.17 -5.82
N ALA A 14 37.48 41.37 -5.78
CA ALA A 14 36.85 42.63 -6.23
C ALA A 14 36.20 43.48 -5.12
N LEU A 15 36.30 43.06 -3.85
CA LEU A 15 35.85 43.86 -2.71
C LEU A 15 36.95 43.82 -1.66
N GLY A 16 37.79 44.86 -1.65
CA GLY A 16 38.79 45.09 -0.60
C GLY A 16 38.13 45.35 0.75
N LEU A 17 37.68 44.28 1.40
CA LEU A 17 37.15 44.31 2.75
C LEU A 17 38.28 43.95 3.72
N PRO A 18 38.45 44.71 4.82
CA PRO A 18 39.44 44.40 5.84
C PRO A 18 39.13 43.05 6.49
N GLU A 19 40.17 42.33 6.91
CA GLU A 19 40.03 41.15 7.79
C GLU A 19 39.21 41.54 9.03
N SER A 20 37.92 41.23 9.03
CA SER A 20 37.12 41.29 10.24
C SER A 20 37.25 39.95 10.96
N THR A 21 37.94 39.97 12.08
CA THR A 21 37.87 38.94 13.11
C THR A 21 36.45 38.90 13.67
N THR A 22 35.55 38.14 13.05
CA THR A 22 34.25 37.79 13.61
C THR A 22 34.25 36.31 13.95
N THR A 23 34.28 36.03 15.25
CA THR A 23 33.99 34.74 15.87
C THR A 23 32.50 34.42 15.71
N GLY A 24 32.05 34.25 14.46
CA GLY A 24 30.71 33.76 14.12
C GLY A 24 30.78 32.26 13.86
N SER A 25 29.95 31.49 14.55
CA SER A 25 29.79 30.06 14.29
C SER A 25 29.25 29.86 12.87
N SER A 26 30.08 29.35 11.96
CA SER A 26 29.68 28.96 10.60
C SER A 26 28.56 27.92 10.67
N GLN A 27 27.45 28.15 9.97
CA GLN A 27 26.35 27.18 9.85
C GLN A 27 26.20 26.73 8.38
N LEU A 28 25.84 25.46 8.19
CA LEU A 28 25.62 24.85 6.88
C LEU A 28 24.15 25.06 6.47
N PHE A 29 23.91 25.53 5.25
CA PHE A 29 22.58 25.83 4.73
C PHE A 29 22.32 25.12 3.38
N LEU A 30 21.07 24.72 3.15
CA LEU A 30 20.57 24.12 1.90
C LEU A 30 19.90 25.19 1.03
N LEU A 31 20.27 25.21 -0.26
CA LEU A 31 19.72 26.14 -1.26
C LEU A 31 18.90 25.41 -2.32
N ARG A 32 17.76 25.97 -2.74
CA ARG A 32 16.98 25.46 -3.89
C ARG A 32 16.80 26.52 -4.98
N TYR A 33 17.01 26.15 -6.25
CA TYR A 33 16.79 27.02 -7.41
C TYR A 33 15.38 26.89 -8.01
N ALA A 34 14.92 27.94 -8.68
CA ALA A 34 13.79 27.87 -9.61
C ALA A 34 14.31 27.80 -11.06
N LEU A 35 14.11 26.66 -11.75
CA LEU A 35 14.35 26.56 -13.20
C LEU A 35 13.09 26.98 -13.97
N PRO A 36 13.20 27.80 -15.05
CA PRO A 36 12.08 28.10 -15.93
C PRO A 36 11.55 26.85 -16.65
N LEU A 37 10.23 26.83 -16.94
CA LEU A 37 9.49 25.65 -17.43
C LEU A 37 9.96 25.05 -18.77
N ALA A 38 10.81 25.71 -19.56
CA ALA A 38 11.02 25.37 -20.97
C ALA A 38 12.17 24.37 -21.27
N GLN A 39 12.82 23.77 -20.26
CA GLN A 39 13.97 22.87 -20.48
C GLN A 39 13.89 21.53 -19.72
N ARG A 40 12.76 20.81 -19.82
CA ARG A 40 12.69 19.42 -19.34
C ARG A 40 12.60 18.44 -20.52
N PRO A 41 13.70 17.79 -20.94
CA PRO A 41 13.61 16.57 -21.72
C PRO A 41 13.13 15.42 -20.82
N ASN A 42 12.17 14.65 -21.34
CA ASN A 42 11.49 13.55 -20.66
C ASN A 42 12.45 12.47 -20.16
N THR A 43 12.82 12.53 -18.87
CA THR A 43 13.26 11.38 -18.06
C THR A 43 12.92 11.65 -16.60
N HIS A 44 12.32 10.65 -15.94
CA HIS A 44 11.97 10.70 -14.51
C HIS A 44 13.24 10.70 -13.64
N THR A 45 13.78 11.88 -13.36
CA THR A 45 14.50 12.15 -12.12
C THR A 45 14.11 13.56 -11.67
N ALA A 46 13.69 13.70 -10.42
CA ALA A 46 13.48 15.00 -9.81
C ALA A 46 14.84 15.70 -9.68
N SER A 47 15.27 16.42 -10.72
CA SER A 47 16.41 17.34 -10.65
C SER A 47 16.01 18.54 -9.79
N ALA A 48 15.96 18.38 -8.47
CA ALA A 48 16.07 19.51 -7.57
C ALA A 48 17.49 20.06 -7.73
N ALA A 49 17.63 21.21 -8.41
CA ALA A 49 18.88 21.95 -8.39
C ALA A 49 19.03 22.53 -6.98
N SER A 50 19.78 21.83 -6.13
CA SER A 50 20.10 22.24 -4.78
C SER A 50 21.58 22.04 -4.49
N PHE A 51 22.15 22.88 -3.63
CA PHE A 51 23.50 22.72 -3.11
C PHE A 51 23.54 23.16 -1.65
N ALA A 52 24.56 22.71 -0.93
CA ALA A 52 24.83 23.13 0.44
C ALA A 52 26.00 24.11 0.46
N PHE A 53 25.97 25.09 1.35
CA PHE A 53 27.05 26.05 1.57
C PHE A 53 27.18 26.39 3.06
N ASP A 54 28.40 26.67 3.49
CA ASP A 54 28.65 27.25 4.82
C ASP A 54 28.58 28.78 4.73
N GLY A 55 27.90 29.41 5.67
CA GLY A 55 27.76 30.85 5.73
C GLY A 55 27.35 31.38 7.10
N ASP A 56 27.55 32.67 7.31
CA ASP A 56 26.94 33.42 8.40
C ASP A 56 25.60 34.03 7.95
N ASP A 57 24.89 34.66 8.89
CA ASP A 57 23.57 35.24 8.63
C ASP A 57 23.61 36.31 7.51
N ASP A 58 24.71 37.03 7.37
CA ASP A 58 24.89 38.06 6.35
C ASP A 58 25.00 37.43 4.94
N LEU A 59 25.77 36.34 4.80
CA LEU A 59 25.84 35.59 3.55
C LEU A 59 24.50 34.92 3.21
N VAL A 60 23.79 34.37 4.21
CA VAL A 60 22.45 33.79 4.04
C VAL A 60 21.46 34.83 3.54
N ASN A 61 21.43 36.02 4.15
CA ASN A 61 20.57 37.12 3.75
C ASN A 61 20.89 37.61 2.33
N LEU A 62 22.17 37.69 1.98
CA LEU A 62 22.58 38.07 0.62
C LEU A 62 22.09 37.05 -0.42
N ILE A 63 22.28 35.76 -0.16
CA ILE A 63 21.91 34.68 -1.09
C ILE A 63 20.38 34.54 -1.19
N ALA A 64 19.66 34.66 -0.07
CA ALA A 64 18.19 34.60 -0.05
C ALA A 64 17.53 35.68 -0.91
N ASN A 65 18.21 36.80 -1.15
CA ASN A 65 17.73 37.91 -1.99
C ASN A 65 18.07 37.76 -3.49
N ILE A 66 18.79 36.70 -3.89
CA ILE A 66 19.07 36.44 -5.31
C ILE A 66 17.81 35.90 -5.98
N ALA A 67 17.30 36.58 -7.02
CA ALA A 67 16.01 36.27 -7.65
C ALA A 67 15.86 34.83 -8.22
N SER A 68 16.96 34.13 -8.51
CA SER A 68 16.95 32.74 -8.98
C SER A 68 16.89 31.70 -7.85
N ILE A 69 17.04 32.14 -6.60
CA ILE A 69 16.98 31.31 -5.40
C ILE A 69 15.54 31.26 -4.90
N ARG A 70 15.02 30.05 -4.75
CA ARG A 70 13.65 29.80 -4.30
C ARG A 70 13.55 29.83 -2.78
N SER A 71 14.49 29.19 -2.10
CA SER A 71 14.49 29.08 -0.64
C SER A 71 15.89 28.78 -0.14
N VAL A 72 16.17 29.26 1.07
CA VAL A 72 17.34 28.92 1.89
C VAL A 72 16.81 28.34 3.18
N GLU A 73 17.30 27.17 3.58
CA GLU A 73 16.93 26.52 4.83
C GLU A 73 18.19 26.12 5.61
N PRO A 74 18.23 26.23 6.95
CA PRO A 74 19.31 25.66 7.74
C PRO A 74 19.42 24.16 7.48
N ASP A 75 20.64 23.63 7.37
CA ASP A 75 20.82 22.18 7.32
C ASP A 75 20.44 21.58 8.67
N THR A 76 19.76 20.44 8.63
CA THR A 76 19.23 19.81 9.84
C THR A 76 19.73 18.38 9.93
N THR A 77 19.99 17.93 11.15
CA THR A 77 20.37 16.55 11.39
C THR A 77 19.19 15.63 11.05
N VAL A 78 19.37 14.78 10.05
CA VAL A 78 18.48 13.66 9.79
C VAL A 78 18.91 12.46 10.64
N TYR A 79 17.96 11.86 11.34
CA TYR A 79 18.21 10.65 12.11
C TYR A 79 17.78 9.44 11.30
N ALA A 80 18.62 8.41 11.27
CA ALA A 80 18.17 7.09 10.84
C ALA A 80 17.16 6.58 11.88
N SER A 81 15.87 6.62 11.54
CA SER A 81 14.84 5.90 12.28
C SER A 81 14.99 4.40 11.95
N ALA A 82 15.87 3.72 12.69
CA ALA A 82 15.80 2.27 12.77
C ALA A 82 14.51 1.94 13.52
N PRO A 83 13.52 1.28 12.90
CA PRO A 83 12.36 0.81 13.65
C PRO A 83 12.89 -0.07 14.79
N VAL A 84 12.37 0.14 16.00
CA VAL A 84 12.50 -0.84 17.07
C VAL A 84 11.84 -2.10 16.55
N ILE A 85 12.65 -3.03 16.02
CA ILE A 85 12.24 -4.39 15.78
C ILE A 85 12.03 -4.98 17.16
N ASN A 86 10.81 -4.87 17.68
CA ASN A 86 10.32 -5.85 18.63
C ASN A 86 10.65 -7.20 18.01
N GLN A 87 11.53 -7.96 18.67
CA GLN A 87 11.97 -9.26 18.18
C GLN A 87 10.72 -10.07 17.84
N ARG A 88 10.50 -10.34 16.55
CA ARG A 88 9.31 -11.05 16.10
C ARG A 88 9.26 -12.39 16.82
N ALA A 89 8.19 -12.63 17.56
CA ALA A 89 7.95 -13.91 18.23
C ALA A 89 7.43 -14.87 17.15
N LEU A 90 8.33 -15.43 16.35
CA LEU A 90 7.93 -16.33 15.27
C LEU A 90 7.52 -17.70 15.83
N VAL A 91 6.41 -18.21 15.32
CA VAL A 91 5.87 -19.53 15.63
C VAL A 91 5.66 -20.32 14.33
N GLU A 92 5.54 -21.64 14.46
CA GLU A 92 5.46 -22.55 13.32
C GLU A 92 4.20 -23.43 13.36
N GLN A 93 3.61 -23.67 12.18
CA GLN A 93 2.59 -24.68 11.95
C GLN A 93 3.14 -25.72 10.97
N SER A 94 3.09 -27.00 11.33
CA SER A 94 3.45 -28.12 10.46
C SER A 94 2.55 -29.34 10.74
N PRO A 95 1.95 -29.99 9.72
CA PRO A 95 1.98 -29.58 8.32
C PRO A 95 1.13 -28.34 8.06
N ALA A 96 1.49 -27.58 7.04
CA ALA A 96 0.74 -26.43 6.55
C ALA A 96 0.52 -26.53 5.03
N GLU A 97 -0.59 -25.94 4.58
CA GLU A 97 -0.92 -25.89 3.17
C GLU A 97 0.09 -25.10 2.35
N TYR A 98 0.23 -25.47 1.07
CA TYR A 98 1.31 -24.93 0.23
C TYR A 98 1.26 -23.41 0.12
N GLY A 99 0.06 -22.80 0.14
CA GLY A 99 -0.11 -21.35 0.08
C GLY A 99 0.52 -20.65 1.29
N LEU A 100 0.23 -21.12 2.51
CA LEU A 100 0.83 -20.62 3.76
C LEU A 100 2.34 -20.85 3.78
N VAL A 101 2.76 -22.05 3.40
CA VAL A 101 4.17 -22.41 3.23
C VAL A 101 4.87 -21.43 2.30
N ARG A 102 4.27 -21.09 1.15
CA ARG A 102 4.90 -20.29 0.12
C ARG A 102 5.06 -18.81 0.52
N ILE A 103 4.11 -18.24 1.24
CA ILE A 103 4.18 -16.82 1.65
C ILE A 103 5.14 -16.58 2.84
N SER A 104 5.51 -17.62 3.58
CA SER A 104 6.36 -17.49 4.78
C SER A 104 7.86 -17.62 4.51
N ARG A 105 8.27 -17.88 3.26
CA ARG A 105 9.67 -18.16 2.90
C ARG A 105 10.03 -17.67 1.50
N ARG A 106 11.33 -17.51 1.24
CA ARG A 106 11.86 -17.11 -0.08
C ARG A 106 12.10 -18.28 -1.03
N THR A 107 12.38 -19.47 -0.51
CA THR A 107 12.67 -20.67 -1.31
C THR A 107 11.44 -21.57 -1.44
N THR A 108 11.27 -22.25 -2.56
CA THR A 108 10.16 -23.21 -2.74
C THR A 108 10.34 -24.48 -1.90
N GLY A 109 9.26 -25.24 -1.71
CA GLY A 109 9.26 -26.51 -0.97
C GLY A 109 9.05 -26.39 0.55
N GLY A 110 9.04 -27.55 1.22
CA GLY A 110 8.80 -27.71 2.66
C GLY A 110 7.33 -27.76 3.07
N SER A 111 7.08 -27.86 4.38
CA SER A 111 5.74 -28.10 4.96
C SER A 111 5.36 -27.18 6.12
N THR A 112 6.27 -26.29 6.53
CA THR A 112 6.07 -25.40 7.69
C THR A 112 5.58 -24.02 7.30
N TYR A 113 4.57 -23.50 7.97
CA TYR A 113 4.21 -22.08 7.92
C TYR A 113 4.79 -21.36 9.13
N THR A 114 5.71 -20.43 8.89
CA THR A 114 6.33 -19.60 9.94
C THR A 114 5.71 -18.20 9.93
N TYR A 115 5.18 -17.77 11.07
CA TYR A 115 4.45 -16.49 11.19
C TYR A 115 4.67 -15.84 12.54
N ASP A 116 4.39 -14.55 12.64
CA ASP A 116 4.48 -13.82 13.92
C ASP A 116 3.33 -14.24 14.85
N GLU A 117 3.63 -14.47 16.13
CA GLU A 117 2.67 -14.92 17.15
C GLU A 117 1.49 -13.98 17.31
N SER A 118 1.65 -12.67 17.02
CA SER A 118 0.53 -11.73 17.00
C SER A 118 -0.54 -12.12 16.00
N ALA A 119 -0.17 -12.75 14.88
CA ALA A 119 -1.05 -13.30 13.84
C ALA A 119 -2.21 -12.38 13.45
N GLY A 120 -1.98 -11.06 13.41
CA GLY A 120 -2.99 -10.06 13.06
C GLY A 120 -4.00 -9.73 14.18
N ALA A 121 -3.71 -10.07 15.43
CA ALA A 121 -4.52 -9.71 16.58
C ALA A 121 -4.78 -8.20 16.64
N GLY A 122 -6.05 -7.83 16.84
CA GLY A 122 -6.48 -6.43 16.87
C GLY A 122 -6.75 -5.81 15.49
N SER A 123 -6.45 -6.51 14.39
CA SER A 123 -6.82 -6.11 13.04
C SER A 123 -8.24 -6.57 12.69
N THR A 124 -8.90 -5.84 11.79
CA THR A 124 -10.20 -6.18 11.22
C THR A 124 -10.10 -6.26 9.71
N VAL A 125 -10.62 -7.32 9.10
CA VAL A 125 -10.71 -7.42 7.64
C VAL A 125 -12.18 -7.42 7.23
N TYR A 126 -12.56 -6.43 6.44
CA TYR A 126 -13.84 -6.36 5.76
C TYR A 126 -13.71 -7.16 4.47
N VAL A 127 -14.37 -8.31 4.42
CA VAL A 127 -14.40 -9.17 3.23
C VAL A 127 -15.65 -8.82 2.45
N ILE A 128 -15.48 -8.05 1.38
CA ILE A 128 -16.55 -7.59 0.49
C ILE A 128 -16.72 -8.65 -0.62
N ASP A 129 -17.71 -9.53 -0.47
CA ASP A 129 -17.80 -10.77 -1.26
C ASP A 129 -19.24 -11.37 -1.25
N THR A 130 -19.41 -12.69 -1.31
CA THR A 130 -20.70 -13.42 -1.31
C THR A 130 -21.37 -13.53 0.07
N GLY A 131 -20.77 -12.90 1.08
CA GLY A 131 -21.08 -13.10 2.50
C GLY A 131 -20.06 -14.02 3.17
N VAL A 132 -20.25 -14.30 4.46
CA VAL A 132 -19.38 -15.20 5.24
C VAL A 132 -20.23 -16.12 6.11
N ASN A 133 -19.94 -17.42 6.10
CA ASN A 133 -20.45 -18.35 7.11
C ASN A 133 -19.73 -18.11 8.46
N THR A 134 -20.19 -17.11 9.20
CA THR A 134 -19.58 -16.68 10.47
C THR A 134 -19.64 -17.73 11.57
N ALA A 135 -20.50 -18.73 11.44
CA ALA A 135 -20.61 -19.85 12.38
C ALA A 135 -19.57 -20.96 12.14
N HIS A 136 -18.74 -20.86 11.09
CA HIS A 136 -17.71 -21.85 10.82
C HIS A 136 -16.69 -21.93 11.96
N GLU A 137 -16.44 -23.14 12.46
CA GLU A 137 -15.62 -23.38 13.65
C GLU A 137 -14.20 -22.82 13.54
N ASP A 138 -13.62 -22.83 12.33
CA ASP A 138 -12.26 -22.34 12.09
C ASP A 138 -12.10 -20.84 12.40
N PHE A 139 -13.19 -20.06 12.44
CA PHE A 139 -13.12 -18.65 12.85
C PHE A 139 -13.10 -18.46 14.38
N GLY A 140 -13.53 -19.45 15.17
CA GLY A 140 -13.53 -19.36 16.64
C GLY A 140 -14.26 -18.13 17.19
N GLY A 141 -15.34 -17.68 16.52
CA GLY A 141 -16.10 -16.48 16.89
C GLY A 141 -15.52 -15.14 16.43
N ARG A 142 -14.40 -15.12 15.70
CA ARG A 142 -13.75 -13.90 15.19
C ARG A 142 -14.38 -13.35 13.91
N ALA A 143 -15.31 -14.09 13.30
CA ALA A 143 -16.06 -13.65 12.13
C ALA A 143 -17.46 -13.17 12.55
N VAL A 144 -17.87 -11.99 12.07
CA VAL A 144 -19.19 -11.43 12.34
C VAL A 144 -19.86 -10.96 11.05
N VAL A 145 -21.19 -10.92 11.07
CA VAL A 145 -22.02 -10.50 9.92
C VAL A 145 -22.03 -8.97 9.85
N GLY A 146 -21.68 -8.42 8.69
CA GLY A 146 -21.75 -6.99 8.39
C GLY A 146 -23.05 -6.60 7.66
N ALA A 147 -22.91 -5.71 6.67
CA ALA A 147 -24.00 -5.34 5.76
C ALA A 147 -24.18 -6.36 4.62
N SER A 148 -25.36 -6.32 4.01
CA SER A 148 -25.65 -6.99 2.74
C SER A 148 -26.34 -6.01 1.82
N PHE A 149 -25.92 -6.00 0.56
CA PHE A 149 -26.47 -5.19 -0.53
C PHE A 149 -27.07 -6.06 -1.64
N VAL A 150 -27.27 -7.35 -1.34
CA VAL A 150 -27.98 -8.29 -2.20
C VAL A 150 -29.43 -8.37 -1.74
N LEU A 151 -30.35 -8.02 -2.64
CA LEU A 151 -31.78 -8.03 -2.35
C LEU A 151 -32.32 -9.45 -2.23
N LEU A 152 -33.27 -9.64 -1.32
CA LEU A 152 -34.01 -10.90 -1.12
C LEU A 152 -33.13 -12.12 -0.72
N GLU A 153 -31.89 -11.89 -0.31
CA GLU A 153 -31.00 -12.91 0.24
C GLU A 153 -30.65 -12.64 1.71
N PRO A 154 -30.44 -13.70 2.52
CA PRO A 154 -29.82 -13.54 3.83
C PRO A 154 -28.39 -12.98 3.70
N LYS A 155 -27.90 -12.35 4.77
CA LYS A 155 -26.53 -11.81 4.82
C LYS A 155 -25.44 -12.88 4.87
N THR A 156 -25.81 -14.14 5.14
CA THR A 156 -24.86 -15.27 5.15
C THR A 156 -24.36 -15.58 3.75
N ASP A 157 -23.23 -16.27 3.70
CA ASP A 157 -22.72 -16.83 2.46
C ASP A 157 -23.63 -17.94 1.93
N LEU A 158 -24.03 -17.82 0.67
CA LEU A 158 -24.81 -18.83 -0.06
C LEU A 158 -24.02 -19.44 -1.23
N ASN A 159 -22.81 -18.95 -1.49
CA ASN A 159 -21.96 -19.40 -2.58
C ASN A 159 -20.74 -20.19 -2.07
N GLY A 160 -20.14 -19.73 -0.98
CA GLY A 160 -18.93 -20.29 -0.37
C GLY A 160 -17.66 -19.51 -0.69
N HIS A 161 -17.66 -18.64 -1.70
CA HIS A 161 -16.49 -17.87 -2.11
C HIS A 161 -15.99 -16.92 -1.01
N GLY A 162 -16.88 -16.12 -0.42
CA GLY A 162 -16.52 -15.20 0.65
C GLY A 162 -16.09 -15.90 1.94
N THR A 163 -16.68 -17.06 2.27
CA THR A 163 -16.22 -17.90 3.37
C THR A 163 -14.82 -18.45 3.12
N HIS A 164 -14.54 -18.92 1.90
CA HIS A 164 -13.22 -19.42 1.51
C HIS A 164 -12.14 -18.32 1.59
N CYS A 165 -12.43 -17.14 1.04
CA CYS A 165 -11.55 -15.98 1.13
C CYS A 165 -11.30 -15.59 2.60
N SER A 166 -12.35 -15.56 3.41
CA SER A 166 -12.25 -15.27 4.85
C SER A 166 -11.42 -16.30 5.61
N GLY A 167 -11.56 -17.59 5.27
CA GLY A 167 -10.76 -18.67 5.84
C GLY A 167 -9.27 -18.53 5.52
N THR A 168 -8.94 -18.16 4.28
CA THR A 168 -7.55 -17.86 3.86
C THR A 168 -6.98 -16.66 4.63
N VAL A 169 -7.81 -15.64 4.90
CA VAL A 169 -7.38 -14.47 5.68
C VAL A 169 -7.15 -14.81 7.15
N ALA A 170 -8.15 -15.39 7.83
CA ALA A 170 -8.15 -15.46 9.30
C ALA A 170 -8.66 -16.78 9.89
N GLY A 171 -8.78 -17.86 9.11
CA GLY A 171 -9.02 -19.20 9.67
C GLY A 171 -7.95 -19.61 10.68
N SER A 172 -8.31 -20.31 11.73
CA SER A 172 -7.36 -20.78 12.75
C SER A 172 -6.39 -21.81 12.15
N THR A 173 -6.90 -22.66 11.25
CA THR A 173 -6.14 -23.73 10.59
C THR A 173 -5.49 -23.23 9.30
N TYR A 174 -6.24 -22.57 8.43
CA TYR A 174 -5.82 -22.20 7.08
C TYR A 174 -5.50 -20.72 6.88
N GLY A 175 -5.74 -19.88 7.89
CA GLY A 175 -5.55 -18.44 7.79
C GLY A 175 -4.10 -17.98 7.89
N VAL A 176 -3.80 -16.90 7.19
CA VAL A 176 -2.53 -16.14 7.30
C VAL A 176 -2.51 -15.35 8.62
N ALA A 177 -3.55 -14.55 8.87
CA ALA A 177 -3.71 -13.73 10.07
C ALA A 177 -4.67 -14.43 11.05
N LYS A 178 -4.20 -15.53 11.65
CA LYS A 178 -4.99 -16.46 12.47
C LYS A 178 -5.67 -15.85 13.69
N LYS A 179 -5.33 -14.62 14.11
CA LYS A 179 -5.95 -13.89 15.23
C LYS A 179 -6.66 -12.61 14.78
N ALA A 180 -6.77 -12.34 13.47
CA ALA A 180 -7.53 -11.21 12.94
C ALA A 180 -9.05 -11.45 13.05
N ASN A 181 -9.82 -10.36 13.00
CA ASN A 181 -11.27 -10.40 12.97
C ASN A 181 -11.78 -10.27 11.52
N ILE A 182 -12.86 -10.96 11.18
CA ILE A 182 -13.51 -10.89 9.87
C ILE A 182 -14.87 -10.22 9.99
N ILE A 183 -15.17 -9.32 9.06
CA ILE A 183 -16.52 -8.78 8.85
C ILE A 183 -16.96 -9.12 7.44
N GLY A 184 -17.97 -9.97 7.31
CA GLY A 184 -18.54 -10.32 6.02
C GLY A 184 -19.46 -9.21 5.51
N VAL A 185 -19.10 -8.59 4.38
CA VAL A 185 -19.92 -7.59 3.67
C VAL A 185 -20.41 -8.22 2.38
N LYS A 186 -21.70 -8.54 2.31
CA LYS A 186 -22.26 -9.28 1.18
C LYS A 186 -22.66 -8.34 0.05
N VAL A 187 -21.98 -8.44 -1.09
CA VAL A 187 -22.28 -7.68 -2.33
C VAL A 187 -22.51 -8.58 -3.54
N LEU A 188 -22.16 -9.87 -3.42
CA LEU A 188 -22.42 -10.90 -4.42
C LEU A 188 -23.45 -11.91 -3.88
N GLY A 189 -24.37 -12.34 -4.73
CA GLY A 189 -25.44 -13.29 -4.37
C GLY A 189 -24.99 -14.75 -4.39
N ALA A 190 -25.95 -15.67 -4.29
CA ALA A 190 -25.69 -17.12 -4.29
C ALA A 190 -24.96 -17.62 -5.55
N LEU A 191 -25.12 -16.94 -6.68
CA LEU A 191 -24.44 -17.27 -7.94
C LEU A 191 -23.03 -16.65 -8.08
N GLY A 192 -22.53 -15.95 -7.05
CA GLY A 192 -21.23 -15.27 -7.11
C GLY A 192 -21.25 -13.98 -7.94
N THR A 193 -22.43 -13.46 -8.27
CA THR A 193 -22.61 -12.26 -9.08
C THR A 193 -23.31 -11.16 -8.29
N GLY A 194 -23.04 -9.90 -8.64
CA GLY A 194 -23.63 -8.75 -7.99
C GLY A 194 -23.59 -7.52 -8.88
N LEU A 195 -24.35 -6.49 -8.51
CA LEU A 195 -24.36 -5.21 -9.21
C LEU A 195 -23.25 -4.31 -8.66
N ASN A 196 -22.59 -3.52 -9.52
CA ASN A 196 -21.60 -2.54 -9.07
C ASN A 196 -22.19 -1.58 -8.02
N SER A 197 -23.47 -1.21 -8.09
CA SER A 197 -24.12 -0.38 -7.06
C SER A 197 -24.06 -1.02 -5.66
N GLY A 198 -24.19 -2.34 -5.56
CA GLY A 198 -24.04 -3.07 -4.30
C GLY A 198 -22.60 -3.11 -3.83
N VAL A 199 -21.64 -3.25 -4.75
CA VAL A 199 -20.19 -3.19 -4.45
C VAL A 199 -19.82 -1.81 -3.89
N LEU A 200 -20.24 -0.74 -4.55
CA LEU A 200 -20.02 0.64 -4.11
C LEU A 200 -20.60 0.91 -2.71
N ALA A 201 -21.83 0.47 -2.47
CA ALA A 201 -22.47 0.59 -1.16
C ALA A 201 -21.76 -0.26 -0.08
N GLY A 202 -21.21 -1.42 -0.46
CA GLY A 202 -20.38 -2.26 0.41
C GLY A 202 -19.08 -1.58 0.83
N ILE A 203 -18.39 -0.94 -0.11
CA ILE A 203 -17.16 -0.18 0.16
C ILE A 203 -17.46 0.99 1.10
N ASP A 204 -18.45 1.82 0.76
CA ASP A 204 -18.84 2.97 1.58
C ASP A 204 -19.22 2.55 3.01
N TRP A 205 -20.01 1.48 3.16
CA TRP A 205 -20.38 0.96 4.46
C TRP A 205 -19.17 0.48 5.27
N ALA A 206 -18.22 -0.22 4.64
CA ALA A 206 -17.02 -0.71 5.32
C ALA A 206 -16.13 0.45 5.81
N ILE A 207 -15.95 1.48 4.97
CA ILE A 207 -15.22 2.71 5.33
C ILE A 207 -15.90 3.39 6.53
N ASN A 208 -17.22 3.56 6.47
CA ASN A 208 -17.98 4.27 7.51
C ASN A 208 -17.99 3.49 8.83
N ASP A 209 -18.15 2.17 8.79
CA ASP A 209 -18.06 1.32 9.99
C ASP A 209 -16.65 1.37 10.61
N ALA A 210 -15.60 1.35 9.79
CA ALA A 210 -14.21 1.45 10.27
C ALA A 210 -13.91 2.81 10.91
N ARG A 211 -14.40 3.90 10.29
CA ARG A 211 -14.29 5.27 10.83
C ARG A 211 -15.05 5.45 12.13
N GLN A 212 -16.32 5.05 12.17
CA GLN A 212 -17.17 5.18 13.36
C GLN A 212 -16.60 4.42 14.57
N LYS A 213 -15.94 3.29 14.32
CA LYS A 213 -15.27 2.49 15.36
C LYS A 213 -13.82 2.89 15.63
N GLY A 214 -13.33 3.96 15.00
CA GLY A 214 -11.98 4.50 15.23
C GLY A 214 -10.87 3.50 14.88
N ARG A 215 -11.07 2.64 13.88
CA ARG A 215 -10.18 1.50 13.58
C ARG A 215 -9.65 1.47 12.15
N THR A 216 -9.76 2.55 11.37
CA THR A 216 -9.29 2.62 9.97
C THR A 216 -7.84 2.13 9.81
N ALA A 217 -6.92 2.64 10.64
CA ALA A 217 -5.50 2.26 10.63
C ALA A 217 -5.21 0.78 10.99
N ARG A 218 -6.21 0.03 11.46
CA ARG A 218 -6.13 -1.42 11.76
C ARG A 218 -7.11 -2.22 10.94
N SER A 219 -7.64 -1.64 9.87
CA SER A 219 -8.63 -2.26 9.01
C SER A 219 -8.08 -2.51 7.62
N VAL A 220 -8.49 -3.64 7.05
CA VAL A 220 -8.23 -4.01 5.66
C VAL A 220 -9.57 -4.19 4.97
N ILE A 221 -9.73 -3.67 3.77
CA ILE A 221 -10.79 -4.08 2.84
C ILE A 221 -10.19 -5.09 1.87
N SER A 222 -10.80 -6.27 1.80
CA SER A 222 -10.40 -7.35 0.88
C SER A 222 -11.52 -7.58 -0.12
N MET A 223 -11.21 -7.45 -1.40
CA MET A 223 -12.14 -7.59 -2.51
C MET A 223 -11.64 -8.62 -3.51
N SER A 224 -12.06 -9.87 -3.33
CA SER A 224 -11.76 -10.97 -4.26
C SER A 224 -12.77 -11.00 -5.42
N LEU A 225 -13.01 -9.84 -6.03
CA LEU A 225 -13.99 -9.63 -7.07
C LEU A 225 -13.46 -8.63 -8.10
N GLY A 226 -14.09 -8.61 -9.26
CA GLY A 226 -13.76 -7.66 -10.30
C GLY A 226 -14.74 -7.74 -11.46
N GLY A 227 -14.64 -6.76 -12.35
CA GLY A 227 -15.38 -6.70 -13.60
C GLY A 227 -14.69 -5.78 -14.60
N GLY A 228 -15.39 -5.45 -15.68
CA GLY A 228 -14.90 -4.45 -16.64
C GLY A 228 -14.63 -3.10 -15.98
N PHE A 229 -13.76 -2.31 -16.62
CA PHE A 229 -13.39 -0.98 -16.14
C PHE A 229 -14.60 -0.13 -15.72
N SER A 230 -14.50 0.46 -14.54
CA SER A 230 -15.49 1.39 -13.99
C SER A 230 -14.78 2.45 -13.15
N GLN A 231 -14.78 3.69 -13.66
CA GLN A 231 -14.20 4.82 -12.93
C GLN A 231 -14.84 4.98 -11.54
N THR A 232 -16.16 4.80 -11.43
CA THR A 232 -16.85 4.90 -10.12
C THR A 232 -16.40 3.84 -9.12
N THR A 233 -16.11 2.61 -9.58
CA THR A 233 -15.55 1.57 -8.70
C THR A 233 -14.13 1.92 -8.26
N ASN A 234 -13.31 2.46 -9.16
CA ASN A 234 -11.97 2.94 -8.83
C ASN A 234 -12.03 4.10 -7.82
N ASP A 235 -12.88 5.10 -8.04
CA ASP A 235 -13.06 6.23 -7.12
C ASP A 235 -13.49 5.78 -5.72
N ALA A 236 -14.34 4.74 -5.63
CA ALA A 236 -14.78 4.21 -4.34
C ALA A 236 -13.66 3.51 -3.57
N VAL A 237 -12.80 2.73 -4.23
CA VAL A 237 -11.66 2.09 -3.56
C VAL A 237 -10.54 3.09 -3.27
N ALA A 238 -10.34 4.12 -4.11
CA ALA A 238 -9.47 5.24 -3.80
C ALA A 238 -9.93 5.97 -2.53
N ALA A 239 -11.24 6.20 -2.37
CA ALA A 239 -11.80 6.78 -1.16
C ALA A 239 -11.58 5.91 0.09
N ALA A 240 -11.48 4.59 -0.05
CA ALA A 240 -11.11 3.69 1.04
C ALA A 240 -9.65 3.88 1.48
N VAL A 241 -8.74 3.99 0.49
CA VAL A 241 -7.33 4.25 0.74
C VAL A 241 -7.15 5.62 1.40
N ASP A 242 -7.81 6.67 0.90
CA ASP A 242 -7.81 8.02 1.48
C ASP A 242 -8.38 8.06 2.91
N ALA A 243 -9.31 7.14 3.24
CA ALA A 243 -9.81 6.96 4.60
C ALA A 243 -8.79 6.34 5.57
N GLY A 244 -7.62 5.93 5.08
CA GLY A 244 -6.62 5.19 5.83
C GLY A 244 -6.96 3.73 6.03
N VAL A 245 -7.80 3.13 5.17
CA VAL A 245 -8.11 1.70 5.16
C VAL A 245 -7.32 1.03 4.06
N PHE A 246 -6.42 0.11 4.43
CA PHE A 246 -5.63 -0.64 3.44
C PHE A 246 -6.57 -1.49 2.58
N THR A 247 -6.52 -1.33 1.26
CA THR A 247 -7.47 -1.97 0.35
C THR A 247 -6.72 -2.89 -0.60
N VAL A 248 -7.07 -4.18 -0.57
CA VAL A 248 -6.48 -5.24 -1.40
C VAL A 248 -7.53 -5.81 -2.34
N VAL A 249 -7.16 -5.96 -3.61
CA VAL A 249 -8.06 -6.36 -4.69
C VAL A 249 -7.44 -7.46 -5.55
N ALA A 250 -8.28 -8.31 -6.13
CA ALA A 250 -7.82 -9.29 -7.12
C ALA A 250 -7.52 -8.61 -8.46
N ALA A 251 -6.44 -9.01 -9.14
CA ALA A 251 -6.12 -8.56 -10.49
C ALA A 251 -7.21 -8.96 -11.52
N GLY A 252 -7.90 -10.08 -11.27
CA GLY A 252 -8.89 -10.70 -12.15
C GLY A 252 -8.38 -11.98 -12.81
N ASN A 253 -9.29 -12.70 -13.48
CA ASN A 253 -9.09 -14.10 -13.89
C ASN A 253 -9.30 -14.34 -15.41
N ASP A 254 -9.05 -13.32 -16.24
CA ASP A 254 -9.30 -13.35 -17.68
C ASP A 254 -8.03 -13.56 -18.51
N GLY A 255 -6.86 -13.66 -17.86
CA GLY A 255 -5.57 -13.69 -18.53
C GLY A 255 -5.32 -12.42 -19.35
N ALA A 256 -5.80 -11.28 -18.86
CA ALA A 256 -5.78 -9.99 -19.54
C ALA A 256 -5.01 -8.91 -18.74
N ASP A 257 -4.85 -7.74 -19.33
CA ASP A 257 -4.25 -6.58 -18.66
C ASP A 257 -5.20 -6.03 -17.57
N ALA A 258 -4.76 -6.08 -16.31
CA ALA A 258 -5.52 -5.64 -15.14
C ALA A 258 -5.82 -4.13 -15.15
N SER A 259 -5.11 -3.33 -15.97
CA SER A 259 -5.45 -1.91 -16.17
C SER A 259 -6.81 -1.70 -16.86
N GLN A 260 -7.40 -2.75 -17.42
CA GLN A 260 -8.71 -2.73 -18.08
C GLN A 260 -9.85 -3.24 -17.19
N THR A 261 -9.57 -3.61 -15.94
CA THR A 261 -10.56 -4.12 -14.99
C THR A 261 -10.65 -3.24 -13.75
N SER A 262 -11.79 -3.27 -13.08
CA SER A 262 -11.98 -2.57 -11.81
C SER A 262 -12.40 -3.55 -10.72
N PRO A 263 -11.92 -3.37 -9.48
CA PRO A 263 -11.11 -2.25 -8.98
C PRO A 263 -9.59 -2.30 -9.28
N ALA A 264 -9.07 -3.36 -9.91
CA ALA A 264 -7.63 -3.60 -10.09
C ALA A 264 -6.84 -2.48 -10.82
N SER A 265 -7.51 -1.67 -11.64
CA SER A 265 -6.89 -0.55 -12.36
C SER A 265 -6.69 0.72 -11.52
N GLU A 266 -7.19 0.78 -10.29
CA GLU A 266 -6.94 1.91 -9.40
C GLU A 266 -5.48 1.88 -8.90
N PRO A 267 -4.69 2.97 -8.99
CA PRO A 267 -3.25 2.91 -8.71
C PRO A 267 -2.81 2.80 -7.25
N PHE A 268 -3.69 3.07 -6.28
CA PHE A 268 -3.35 3.12 -4.85
C PHE A 268 -3.92 1.95 -4.03
N VAL A 269 -4.79 1.12 -4.61
CA VAL A 269 -5.13 -0.19 -4.07
C VAL A 269 -4.00 -1.18 -4.30
N PHE A 270 -3.96 -2.19 -3.46
CA PHE A 270 -2.99 -3.26 -3.54
C PHE A 270 -3.54 -4.41 -4.40
N THR A 271 -3.10 -4.50 -5.63
CA THR A 271 -3.59 -5.46 -6.63
C THR A 271 -2.78 -6.74 -6.62
N VAL A 272 -3.46 -7.88 -6.47
CA VAL A 272 -2.83 -9.20 -6.31
C VAL A 272 -3.16 -10.12 -7.48
N GLY A 273 -2.11 -10.60 -8.16
CA GLY A 273 -2.19 -11.67 -9.15
C GLY A 273 -2.01 -13.07 -8.52
N ALA A 274 -2.32 -14.11 -9.29
CA ALA A 274 -2.24 -15.50 -8.84
C ALA A 274 -1.03 -16.25 -9.41
N THR A 275 -0.33 -17.01 -8.56
CA THR A 275 0.67 -18.01 -8.94
C THR A 275 0.25 -19.43 -8.56
N ASP A 276 0.83 -20.40 -9.25
CA ASP A 276 0.76 -21.81 -8.87
C ASP A 276 1.86 -22.20 -7.86
N ARG A 277 1.90 -23.49 -7.49
CA ARG A 277 2.87 -24.04 -6.54
C ARG A 277 4.32 -24.01 -7.03
N ASN A 278 4.52 -23.85 -8.34
CA ASN A 278 5.81 -23.80 -9.00
C ASN A 278 6.26 -22.36 -9.29
N ASP A 279 5.61 -21.36 -8.68
CA ASP A 279 5.85 -19.93 -8.89
C ASP A 279 5.60 -19.44 -10.32
N ASN A 280 4.85 -20.21 -11.13
CA ASN A 280 4.37 -19.72 -12.40
C ASN A 280 3.14 -18.84 -12.17
N ARG A 281 3.02 -17.74 -12.92
CA ARG A 281 1.74 -17.01 -13.03
C ARG A 281 0.67 -17.99 -13.50
N ALA A 282 -0.45 -18.06 -12.79
CA ALA A 282 -1.58 -18.87 -13.21
C ALA A 282 -2.08 -18.37 -14.58
N SER A 283 -2.43 -19.28 -15.49
CA SER A 283 -2.80 -18.89 -16.87
C SER A 283 -3.94 -17.88 -16.90
N PHE A 284 -4.91 -18.03 -16.01
CA PHE A 284 -6.05 -17.13 -15.85
C PHE A 284 -5.71 -15.81 -15.16
N SER A 285 -4.62 -15.69 -14.39
CA SER A 285 -4.34 -14.46 -13.64
C SER A 285 -4.17 -13.29 -14.60
N ASN A 286 -4.91 -12.20 -14.38
CA ASN A 286 -4.59 -10.94 -15.04
C ASN A 286 -3.16 -10.49 -14.68
N PHE A 287 -2.60 -9.63 -15.53
CA PHE A 287 -1.22 -9.17 -15.48
C PHE A 287 -1.14 -7.68 -15.82
N GLY A 288 0.05 -7.10 -15.78
CA GLY A 288 0.29 -5.72 -16.20
C GLY A 288 0.93 -4.89 -15.09
N PRO A 289 1.27 -3.61 -15.38
CA PRO A 289 2.02 -2.76 -14.47
C PRO A 289 1.23 -2.35 -13.21
N VAL A 290 -0.09 -2.53 -13.21
CA VAL A 290 -0.96 -2.24 -12.05
C VAL A 290 -1.01 -3.39 -11.04
N VAL A 291 -0.39 -4.55 -11.33
CA VAL A 291 -0.31 -5.66 -10.37
C VAL A 291 0.90 -5.44 -9.45
N ASP A 292 0.65 -5.25 -8.15
CA ASP A 292 1.70 -5.01 -7.17
C ASP A 292 2.49 -6.27 -6.84
N ILE A 293 1.78 -7.37 -6.59
CA ILE A 293 2.38 -8.66 -6.22
C ILE A 293 1.62 -9.84 -6.80
N PHE A 294 2.27 -11.00 -6.76
CA PHE A 294 1.62 -12.29 -6.95
C PHE A 294 1.57 -13.07 -5.64
N ALA A 295 0.49 -13.81 -5.42
CA ALA A 295 0.30 -14.71 -4.30
C ALA A 295 -0.24 -16.08 -4.76
N PRO A 296 -0.08 -17.15 -3.96
CA PRO A 296 -0.66 -18.45 -4.26
C PRO A 296 -2.16 -18.38 -4.52
N GLY A 297 -2.61 -18.80 -5.71
CA GLY A 297 -4.02 -18.71 -6.13
C GLY A 297 -4.56 -19.92 -6.86
N VAL A 298 -3.79 -21.02 -6.96
CA VAL A 298 -4.21 -22.26 -7.64
C VAL A 298 -4.35 -23.39 -6.63
N ASN A 299 -5.47 -24.11 -6.60
CA ASN A 299 -5.69 -25.22 -5.65
C ASN A 299 -5.48 -24.83 -4.18
N ILE A 300 -6.05 -23.69 -3.78
CA ILE A 300 -6.05 -23.24 -2.37
C ILE A 300 -7.18 -23.98 -1.63
N THR A 301 -6.82 -24.65 -0.54
CA THR A 301 -7.76 -25.41 0.30
C THR A 301 -8.86 -24.51 0.85
N ARG A 302 -10.08 -25.06 0.92
CA ARG A 302 -11.29 -24.38 1.42
C ARG A 302 -11.66 -24.80 2.82
#